data_AF-A0A7C7PZ47-F1
#
_entry.id   AF-A0A7C7PZ47-F1
#
_cell.length_a   1.000
_cell.length_b   1.000
_cell.length_c   1.000
_cell.angle_alpha   90.00
_cell.angle_beta   90.00
_cell.angle_gamma   90.00
#
_symmetry.space_group_name_H-M   'P 1'
#
loop_
_entity.id
_entity.type
_entity.pdbx_description
1 polymer ?
#
loop_
_entity_poly.entity_id
_entity_poly.type
_entity_poly.pdbx_seq_one_letter_code
_entity_poly.pdbx_strand_id
1 'polypeptide(L)'
;MKRGVSAMSVDDFISDFSRFYILMLLYEGPCHGYSIISRFRRRTGKEVSPSLVYPFLRRLERRGFVTRTIEHVGEKERKVYKLTEMGEGLCRRLFRRFAALVSTAIEPSLEVCANCGCKVYEGGYTEAIMGVETTFCCEHCANSYKQERSHA
;
A
#
# COMPACT_ATOMS: atom_id res chain seq x y z
N MET A 1 -24.19 -14.56 -31.01
CA MET A 1 -24.30 -14.97 -29.59
C MET A 1 -23.51 -13.96 -28.75
N LYS A 2 -24.19 -13.11 -27.97
CA LYS A 2 -23.58 -11.97 -27.27
C LYS A 2 -22.64 -12.48 -26.16
N ARG A 3 -21.35 -12.13 -26.20
CA ARG A 3 -20.41 -12.34 -25.10
C ARG A 3 -20.83 -11.40 -23.97
N GLY A 4 -21.48 -11.95 -22.94
CA GLY A 4 -21.86 -11.22 -21.74
C GLY A 4 -20.61 -10.69 -21.04
N VAL A 5 -20.61 -9.38 -20.76
CA VAL A 5 -19.66 -8.76 -19.85
C VAL A 5 -19.96 -9.34 -18.47
N SER A 6 -19.09 -10.23 -17.97
CA SER A 6 -19.22 -10.78 -16.61
C SER A 6 -19.00 -9.66 -15.61
N ALA A 7 -20.00 -9.38 -14.78
CA ALA A 7 -19.87 -8.50 -13.64
C ALA A 7 -18.74 -9.04 -12.73
N MET A 8 -17.75 -8.21 -12.42
CA MET A 8 -16.68 -8.58 -11.47
C MET A 8 -17.29 -8.85 -10.10
N SER A 9 -16.95 -10.00 -9.50
CA SER A 9 -17.40 -10.33 -8.14
C SER A 9 -16.55 -9.63 -7.08
N VAL A 10 -17.09 -9.46 -5.87
CA VAL A 10 -16.33 -8.94 -4.73
C VAL A 10 -15.10 -9.81 -4.44
N ASP A 11 -15.22 -11.13 -4.63
CA ASP A 11 -14.12 -12.07 -4.48
C ASP A 11 -13.00 -11.85 -5.50
N ASP A 12 -13.34 -11.51 -6.75
CA ASP A 12 -12.34 -11.16 -7.78
C ASP A 12 -11.55 -9.93 -7.36
N PHE A 13 -12.24 -8.91 -6.82
CA PHE A 13 -11.62 -7.68 -6.36
C PHE A 13 -10.72 -7.90 -5.13
N ILE A 14 -11.17 -8.70 -4.16
CA ILE A 14 -10.34 -9.11 -3.00
C ILE A 14 -9.10 -9.88 -3.48
N SER A 15 -9.27 -10.74 -4.47
CA SER A 15 -8.16 -11.49 -5.05
C SER A 15 -7.16 -10.58 -5.76
N ASP A 16 -7.60 -9.52 -6.41
CA ASP A 16 -6.72 -8.56 -7.09
C ASP A 16 -5.93 -7.70 -6.10
N PHE A 17 -6.57 -7.25 -5.02
CA PHE A 17 -5.85 -6.60 -3.91
C PHE A 17 -4.80 -7.52 -3.29
N SER A 18 -5.16 -8.79 -3.09
CA SER A 18 -4.24 -9.78 -2.53
C SER A 18 -3.00 -9.96 -3.42
N ARG A 19 -3.20 -10.05 -4.74
CA ARG A 19 -2.12 -10.14 -5.73
C ARG A 19 -1.24 -8.89 -5.76
N PHE A 20 -1.85 -7.70 -5.69
CA PHE A 20 -1.10 -6.44 -5.61
C PHE A 20 -0.22 -6.39 -4.35
N TYR A 21 -0.76 -6.79 -3.20
CA TYR A 21 0.01 -6.82 -1.96
C TYR A 21 1.15 -7.85 -2.00
N ILE A 22 0.94 -9.01 -2.63
CA ILE A 22 2.02 -10.00 -2.84
C ILE A 22 3.16 -9.39 -3.69
N LEU A 23 2.85 -8.62 -4.73
CA LEU A 23 3.85 -7.90 -5.51
C LEU A 23 4.60 -6.87 -4.66
N MET A 24 3.91 -6.18 -3.76
CA MET A 24 4.54 -5.26 -2.80
C MET A 24 5.52 -5.98 -1.87
N LEU A 25 5.13 -7.13 -1.31
CA LEU A 25 6.00 -7.94 -0.45
C LEU A 25 7.26 -8.42 -1.19
N LEU A 26 7.14 -8.78 -2.47
CA LEU A 26 8.27 -9.16 -3.32
C LEU A 26 9.15 -7.96 -3.72
N TYR A 27 8.57 -6.75 -3.79
CA TYR A 27 9.31 -5.52 -4.05
C TYR A 27 10.19 -5.10 -2.88
N GLU A 28 9.77 -5.43 -1.65
CA GLU A 28 10.57 -5.20 -0.44
C GLU A 28 11.77 -6.16 -0.35
N GLY A 29 11.75 -7.28 -1.07
CA GLY A 29 12.89 -8.18 -1.19
C GLY A 29 12.52 -9.63 -1.51
N PRO A 30 13.53 -10.49 -1.76
CA PRO A 30 13.31 -11.91 -2.02
C PRO A 30 12.56 -12.59 -0.87
N CYS A 31 11.56 -13.41 -1.20
CA CYS A 31 10.71 -14.06 -0.20
C CYS A 31 10.47 -15.53 -0.51
N HIS A 32 10.41 -16.36 0.53
CA HIS A 32 9.83 -17.70 0.42
C HIS A 32 8.31 -17.62 0.24
N GLY A 33 7.72 -18.55 -0.50
CA GLY A 33 6.26 -18.58 -0.71
C GLY A 33 5.45 -18.62 0.60
N TYR A 34 5.93 -19.33 1.63
CA TYR A 34 5.29 -19.33 2.95
C TYR A 34 5.48 -18.00 3.72
N SER A 35 6.64 -17.35 3.55
CA SER A 35 6.89 -16.03 4.13
C SER A 35 5.93 -14.98 3.58
N ILE A 36 5.56 -15.09 2.30
CA ILE A 36 4.54 -14.21 1.70
C ILE A 36 3.20 -14.35 2.43
N ILE A 37 2.73 -15.58 2.68
CA ILE A 37 1.46 -15.84 3.38
C ILE A 37 1.51 -15.27 4.80
N SER A 38 2.57 -15.54 5.55
CA SER A 38 2.68 -15.09 6.94
C SER A 38 2.85 -13.58 7.07
N ARG A 39 3.63 -12.94 6.19
CA ARG A 39 3.79 -11.47 6.14
C ARG A 39 2.50 -10.79 5.71
N PHE A 40 1.78 -11.36 4.75
CA PHE A 40 0.47 -10.85 4.33
C PHE A 40 -0.51 -10.79 5.50
N ARG A 41 -0.66 -11.90 6.24
CA ARG A 41 -1.53 -11.96 7.41
C ARG A 41 -1.14 -10.95 8.47
N ARG A 42 0.16 -10.88 8.80
CA ARG A 42 0.68 -9.98 9.83
C ARG A 42 0.39 -8.51 9.53
N ARG A 43 0.54 -8.08 8.28
CA ARG A 43 0.43 -6.65 7.92
C ARG A 43 -0.98 -6.22 7.54
N THR A 44 -1.82 -7.12 7.02
CA THR A 44 -3.18 -6.77 6.57
C THR A 44 -4.26 -7.22 7.54
N GLY A 45 -3.94 -8.10 8.49
CA GLY A 45 -4.92 -8.77 9.36
C GLY A 45 -5.80 -9.80 8.64
N LYS A 46 -5.59 -10.05 7.33
CA LYS A 46 -6.40 -10.94 6.50
C LYS A 46 -5.64 -12.20 6.09
N GLU A 47 -6.35 -13.29 5.89
CA GLU A 47 -5.77 -14.52 5.34
C GLU A 47 -5.67 -14.47 3.82
N VAL A 48 -4.62 -15.07 3.27
CA VAL A 48 -4.47 -15.31 1.83
C VAL A 48 -4.20 -16.78 1.58
N SER A 49 -4.97 -17.39 0.68
CA SER A 49 -4.88 -18.82 0.47
C SER A 49 -3.61 -19.22 -0.29
N PRO A 50 -2.97 -20.34 0.05
CA PRO A 50 -1.93 -20.97 -0.78
C PRO A 50 -2.37 -21.17 -2.24
N SER A 51 -3.66 -21.46 -2.47
CA SER A 51 -4.25 -21.65 -3.80
C SER A 51 -4.30 -20.37 -4.63
N LEU A 52 -4.21 -19.18 -4.01
CA LEU A 52 -4.01 -17.91 -4.71
C LEU A 52 -2.51 -17.64 -4.90
N VAL A 53 -1.73 -17.75 -3.82
CA VAL A 53 -0.32 -17.33 -3.80
C VAL A 53 0.52 -18.13 -4.80
N TYR A 54 0.51 -19.46 -4.72
CA TYR A 54 1.44 -20.27 -5.52
C TYR A 54 1.13 -20.23 -7.03
N PRO A 55 -0.13 -20.33 -7.49
CA PRO A 55 -0.45 -20.13 -8.91
C PRO A 55 -0.10 -18.73 -9.41
N PHE A 56 -0.26 -17.70 -8.57
CA PHE A 56 0.13 -16.34 -8.92
C PHE A 56 1.64 -16.19 -9.09
N LEU A 57 2.44 -16.71 -8.15
CA LEU A 57 3.91 -16.74 -8.26
C LEU A 57 4.38 -17.49 -9.53
N ARG A 58 3.78 -18.65 -9.83
CA ARG A 58 4.06 -19.38 -11.10
C ARG A 58 3.67 -18.58 -12.34
N ARG A 59 2.64 -17.73 -12.27
CA ARG A 59 2.24 -16.86 -13.37
C ARG A 59 3.25 -15.73 -13.57
N LEU A 60 3.74 -15.12 -12.49
CA LEU A 60 4.78 -14.10 -12.53
C LEU A 60 6.10 -14.66 -13.07
N GLU A 61 6.49 -15.86 -12.62
CA GLU A 61 7.68 -16.58 -13.09
C GLU A 61 7.60 -16.86 -14.59
N ARG A 62 6.49 -17.45 -15.07
CA ARG A 62 6.28 -17.70 -16.51
C ARG A 62 6.27 -16.43 -17.37
N ARG A 63 5.94 -15.28 -16.79
CA ARG A 63 5.94 -13.98 -17.48
C ARG A 63 7.27 -13.23 -17.34
N GLY A 64 8.28 -13.81 -16.69
CA GLY A 64 9.59 -13.19 -16.51
C GLY A 64 9.61 -12.05 -15.49
N PHE A 65 8.57 -11.85 -14.68
CA PHE A 65 8.54 -10.83 -13.63
C PHE A 65 9.22 -11.28 -12.34
N VAL A 66 9.37 -12.58 -12.15
CA VAL A 66 9.95 -13.20 -10.95
C VAL A 66 10.90 -14.31 -11.36
N THR A 67 12.04 -14.42 -10.69
CA THR A 67 12.89 -15.61 -10.72
C THR A 67 12.65 -16.47 -9.49
N ARG A 68 12.86 -17.77 -9.63
CA ARG A 68 12.78 -18.75 -8.56
C ARG A 68 14.12 -19.42 -8.35
N THR A 69 14.64 -19.36 -7.12
CA THR A 69 15.80 -20.13 -6.69
C THR A 69 15.38 -21.15 -5.62
N ILE A 70 16.16 -22.21 -5.47
CA ILE A 70 16.01 -23.19 -4.40
C ILE A 70 17.13 -22.92 -3.40
N GLU A 71 16.76 -22.72 -2.14
CA GLU A 71 17.69 -22.63 -1.03
C GLU A 71 17.50 -23.84 -0.12
N HIS A 72 18.61 -24.43 0.32
CA HIS A 72 18.61 -25.54 1.27
C HIS A 72 18.72 -24.98 2.68
N VAL A 73 17.68 -25.19 3.49
CA VAL A 73 17.69 -24.85 4.92
C VAL A 73 17.66 -26.16 5.70
N GLY A 74 18.85 -26.66 6.03
CA GLY A 74 19.03 -28.03 6.48
C GLY A 74 18.64 -29.02 5.38
N GLU A 75 17.82 -30.01 5.72
CA GLU A 75 17.33 -31.02 4.77
C GLU A 75 16.14 -30.53 3.90
N LYS A 76 15.59 -29.35 4.20
CA LYS A 76 14.39 -28.85 3.50
C LYS A 76 14.76 -27.87 2.40
N GLU A 77 14.27 -28.16 1.20
CA GLU A 77 14.29 -27.21 0.08
C GLU A 77 13.23 -26.13 0.26
N ARG A 78 13.64 -24.87 0.09
CA ARG A 78 12.75 -23.71 0.09
C ARG A 78 12.88 -22.94 -1.20
N LYS A 79 11.75 -22.71 -1.86
CA LYS A 79 11.66 -21.86 -3.05
C LYS A 79 11.68 -20.39 -2.62
N VAL A 80 12.69 -19.65 -3.08
CA VAL A 80 12.78 -18.19 -2.96
C VAL A 80 12.35 -17.56 -4.26
N TYR A 81 11.50 -16.55 -4.16
CA TYR A 81 11.02 -15.76 -5.28
C TYR A 81 11.59 -14.35 -5.18
N LYS A 82 12.19 -13.86 -6.27
CA LYS A 82 12.77 -12.52 -6.37
C LYS A 82 12.21 -11.82 -7.61
N LEU A 83 11.88 -10.54 -7.52
CA LEU A 83 11.52 -9.77 -8.72
C LEU A 83 12.71 -9.68 -9.68
N THR A 84 12.43 -9.76 -10.97
CA THR A 84 13.37 -9.31 -12.01
C THR A 84 13.29 -7.79 -12.14
N GLU A 85 14.22 -7.19 -12.89
CA GLU A 85 14.13 -5.77 -13.25
C GLU A 85 12.79 -5.43 -13.94
N MET A 86 12.32 -6.31 -14.82
CA MET A 86 11.00 -6.18 -15.45
C MET A 86 9.85 -6.24 -14.41
N GLY A 87 9.98 -7.10 -13.40
CA GLY A 87 9.06 -7.21 -12.27
C GLY A 87 9.03 -5.95 -11.40
N GLU A 88 10.20 -5.40 -11.07
CA GLU A 88 10.30 -4.13 -10.34
C GLU A 88 9.68 -2.98 -11.15
N GLY A 89 9.93 -2.93 -12.46
CA GLY A 89 9.31 -1.96 -13.35
C GLY A 89 7.78 -2.06 -13.37
N LEU A 90 7.24 -3.27 -13.33
CA LEU A 90 5.80 -3.50 -13.17
C LEU A 90 5.29 -2.93 -11.83
N CYS A 91 5.94 -3.26 -10.71
CA CYS A 91 5.57 -2.76 -9.39
C CYS A 91 5.57 -1.23 -9.34
N ARG A 92 6.63 -0.57 -9.83
CA ARG A 92 6.71 0.91 -9.87
C ARG A 92 5.58 1.55 -10.69
N ARG A 93 5.11 0.91 -11.76
CA ARG A 93 3.94 1.39 -12.52
C ARG A 93 2.64 1.20 -11.74
N LEU A 94 2.47 0.05 -11.09
CA LEU A 94 1.28 -0.23 -10.28
C LEU A 94 1.20 0.70 -9.07
N PHE A 95 2.31 0.95 -8.37
CA PHE A 95 2.36 1.87 -7.24
C PHE A 95 2.00 3.29 -7.63
N ARG A 96 2.50 3.80 -8.77
CA ARG A 96 2.10 5.12 -9.29
C ARG A 96 0.60 5.21 -9.55
N ARG A 97 0.00 4.19 -10.16
CA ARG A 97 -1.44 4.14 -10.40
C ARG A 97 -2.23 4.09 -9.09
N PHE A 98 -1.77 3.30 -8.13
CA PHE A 98 -2.42 3.17 -6.83
C PHE A 98 -2.33 4.46 -6.02
N ALA A 99 -1.17 5.12 -6.01
CA ALA A 99 -0.98 6.40 -5.35
C ALA A 99 -1.92 7.48 -5.89
N ALA A 100 -2.14 7.53 -7.21
CA ALA A 100 -3.10 8.46 -7.81
C ALA A 100 -4.55 8.19 -7.34
N LEU A 101 -4.94 6.91 -7.26
CA LEU A 101 -6.27 6.52 -6.75
C LEU A 101 -6.44 6.90 -5.28
N VAL A 102 -5.45 6.56 -4.43
CA VAL A 102 -5.46 6.89 -3.01
C VAL A 102 -5.51 8.40 -2.82
N SER A 103 -4.65 9.15 -3.51
CA SER A 103 -4.63 10.61 -3.44
C SER A 103 -6.00 11.22 -3.77
N THR A 104 -6.66 10.73 -4.83
CA THR A 104 -7.98 11.22 -5.23
C THR A 104 -9.04 10.87 -4.18
N ALA A 105 -8.95 9.69 -3.58
CA ALA A 105 -9.93 9.22 -2.60
C ALA A 105 -9.79 9.93 -1.24
N ILE A 106 -8.57 10.27 -0.82
CA ILE A 106 -8.32 10.91 0.48
C ILE A 106 -8.43 12.44 0.41
N GLU A 107 -8.29 13.05 -0.78
CA GLU A 107 -8.31 14.51 -0.97
C GLU A 107 -9.49 15.21 -0.26
N PRO A 108 -10.74 14.71 -0.32
CA PRO A 108 -11.86 15.35 0.37
C PRO A 108 -11.79 15.28 1.90
N SER A 109 -10.94 14.41 2.46
CA SER A 109 -10.75 14.20 3.89
C SER A 109 -9.49 14.91 4.43
N LEU A 110 -8.81 15.72 3.60
CA LEU A 110 -7.64 16.47 4.02
C LEU A 110 -8.06 17.81 4.65
N GLU A 111 -7.47 18.10 5.80
CA GLU A 111 -7.58 19.43 6.43
C GLU A 111 -6.39 20.29 6.05
N VAL A 112 -6.59 21.60 5.95
CA VAL A 112 -5.49 22.54 5.65
C VAL A 112 -5.04 23.19 6.94
N CYS A 113 -3.74 23.08 7.24
CA CYS A 113 -3.14 23.76 8.39
C CYS A 113 -3.37 25.26 8.30
N ALA A 114 -3.98 25.85 9.34
CA ALA A 114 -4.32 27.26 9.39
C ALA A 114 -3.10 28.22 9.37
N ASN A 115 -1.90 27.70 9.67
CA ASN A 115 -0.66 28.48 9.67
C ASN A 115 0.13 28.33 8.36
N CYS A 116 0.59 27.13 8.04
CA CYS A 116 1.52 26.91 6.92
C CYS A 116 0.86 26.49 5.60
N GLY A 117 -0.44 26.19 5.60
CA GLY A 117 -1.17 25.75 4.41
C GLY A 117 -0.92 24.31 3.96
N CYS A 118 -0.13 23.53 4.70
CA CYS A 118 0.04 22.10 4.40
C CYS A 118 -1.29 21.34 4.55
N LYS A 119 -1.53 20.39 3.64
CA LYS A 119 -2.64 19.43 3.75
C LYS A 119 -2.28 18.32 4.74
N VAL A 120 -3.15 18.07 5.70
CA VAL A 120 -2.97 17.11 6.78
C VAL A 120 -3.94 15.95 6.57
N TYR A 121 -3.39 14.74 6.45
CA TYR A 121 -4.15 13.50 6.39
C TYR A 121 -4.05 12.78 7.72
N GLU A 122 -5.09 12.88 8.55
CA GLU A 122 -5.17 12.33 9.91
C GLU A 122 -4.03 12.81 10.85
N GLY A 123 -4.30 12.98 12.14
CA GLY A 123 -3.23 13.25 13.13
C GLY A 123 -2.61 14.65 13.09
N GLY A 124 -3.32 15.66 12.59
CA GLY A 124 -2.98 17.06 12.84
C GLY A 124 -3.06 17.43 14.31
N TYR A 125 -2.37 18.51 14.70
CA TYR A 125 -2.56 19.13 16.00
C TYR A 125 -3.79 20.03 15.96
N THR A 126 -4.73 19.82 16.86
CA THR A 126 -5.97 20.58 16.91
C THR A 126 -6.07 21.35 18.22
N GLU A 127 -6.40 22.64 18.15
CA GLU A 127 -6.57 23.50 19.32
C GLU A 127 -7.71 24.50 19.07
N ALA A 128 -8.41 24.89 20.13
CA ALA A 128 -9.43 25.92 20.06
C ALA A 128 -8.78 27.31 20.02
N ILE A 129 -8.90 27.99 18.88
CA ILE A 129 -8.46 29.38 18.71
C ILE A 129 -9.69 30.27 18.70
N MET A 130 -9.82 31.16 19.68
CA MET A 130 -10.99 32.03 19.86
C MET A 130 -12.33 31.27 19.87
N GLY A 131 -12.34 30.06 20.44
CA GLY A 131 -13.53 29.20 20.51
C GLY A 131 -13.84 28.41 19.25
N VAL A 132 -13.01 28.48 18.20
CA VAL A 132 -13.14 27.67 16.98
C VAL A 132 -12.06 26.59 16.97
N GLU A 133 -12.48 25.34 16.82
CA GLU A 133 -11.57 24.22 16.64
C GLU A 133 -10.78 24.40 15.34
N THR A 134 -9.46 24.51 15.46
CA THR A 134 -8.57 24.85 14.33
C THR A 134 -7.48 23.80 14.19
N THR A 135 -7.27 23.32 12.96
CA THR A 135 -6.26 22.31 12.65
C THR A 135 -4.93 22.94 12.23
N PHE A 136 -3.85 22.36 12.75
CA PHE A 136 -2.48 22.65 12.42
C PHE A 136 -1.73 21.36 12.06
N CYS A 137 -0.69 21.46 11.21
CA CYS A 137 0.15 20.30 10.90
C CYS A 137 1.01 19.84 12.09
N CYS A 138 1.28 20.73 13.06
CA CYS A 138 2.04 20.45 14.28
C CYS A 138 1.83 21.53 15.34
N GLU A 139 2.28 21.28 16.57
CA GLU A 139 2.24 22.26 17.68
C GLU A 139 3.01 23.55 17.37
N HIS A 140 4.11 23.48 16.60
CA HIS A 140 4.88 24.66 16.23
C HIS A 140 4.09 25.60 15.31
N CYS A 141 3.28 25.05 14.41
CA CYS A 141 2.39 25.85 13.56
C CYS A 141 1.28 26.51 14.39
N ALA A 142 0.71 25.82 15.37
CA ALA A 142 -0.25 26.42 16.30
C ALA A 142 0.37 27.56 17.11
N ASN A 143 1.59 27.36 17.62
CA ASN A 143 2.30 28.38 18.39
C ASN A 143 2.66 29.60 17.53
N SER A 144 3.18 29.40 16.31
CA SER A 144 3.47 30.50 15.36
C SER A 144 2.20 31.31 15.07
N TYR A 145 1.09 30.63 14.79
CA TYR A 145 -0.18 31.26 14.50
C TYR A 145 -0.68 32.14 15.65
N LYS A 146 -0.57 31.65 16.89
CA LYS A 146 -0.93 32.41 18.10
C LYS A 146 -0.03 33.64 18.30
N GLN A 147 1.27 33.50 18.06
CA GLN A 147 2.24 34.60 18.18
C GLN A 147 1.97 35.70 17.16
N GLU A 148 1.81 35.36 15.88
CA GLU A 148 1.52 36.34 14.81
C GLU A 148 0.24 37.14 15.08
N ARG A 149 -0.80 36.49 15.61
CA ARG A 149 -2.07 37.15 15.97
C ARG A 149 -2.04 37.94 17.26
N SER A 150 -1.08 37.69 18.15
CA SER A 150 -0.89 38.50 19.37
C SER A 150 -0.20 39.85 19.09
N HIS A 151 0.40 39.98 17.91
CA HIS A 151 1.11 41.18 17.45
C HIS A 151 0.37 41.94 16.32
N ALA A 152 -0.83 41.49 15.94
CA ALA A 152 -1.72 42.12 14.96
C ALA A 152 -2.88 42.85 15.67
#